data_AF-A0A410V1M3-F1
#
_entry.id   AF-A0A410V1M3-F1
#
_cell.length_a   1.000
_cell.length_b   1.000
_cell.length_c   1.000
_cell.angle_alpha   90.00
_cell.angle_beta   90.00
_cell.angle_gamma   90.00
#
_symmetry.space_group_name_H-M   'P 1'
#
loop_
_entity.id
_entity.type
_entity.pdbx_description
1 polymer ?
#
loop_
_entity_poly.entity_id
_entity_poly.type
_entity_poly.pdbx_seq_one_letter_code
_entity_poly.pdbx_strand_id
1 'polypeptide(L)' 'MADHSEVAYSTADGNDYVAHEQTYEGFIKLVKYGTASVALIVILMAIFLT' A
#
# COMPACT_ATOMS: atom_id res chain seq x y z
N MET A 1 -4.76 -45.66 -14.04
CA MET A 1 -4.37 -44.69 -13.00
C MET A 1 -4.19 -43.35 -13.68
N ALA A 2 -4.77 -42.27 -13.14
CA ALA A 2 -4.49 -40.93 -13.65
C ALA A 2 -3.06 -40.55 -13.27
N ASP A 3 -2.32 -40.00 -14.21
CA ASP A 3 -0.94 -39.53 -14.02
C ASP A 3 -0.99 -38.31 -13.08
N HIS A 4 -0.75 -38.54 -11.79
CA HIS A 4 -0.66 -37.46 -10.81
C HIS A 4 0.76 -36.92 -10.89
N SER A 5 0.97 -35.84 -11.65
CA SER A 5 2.24 -35.12 -11.68
C SER A 5 2.67 -34.81 -10.23
N GLU A 6 3.91 -35.15 -9.89
CA GLU A 6 4.50 -34.79 -8.59
C GLU A 6 4.30 -33.30 -8.32
N VAL A 7 3.88 -32.97 -7.10
CA VAL A 7 3.78 -31.58 -6.65
C VAL A 7 5.21 -31.04 -6.57
N ALA A 8 5.61 -30.28 -7.58
CA ALA A 8 6.90 -29.61 -7.59
C ALA A 8 6.95 -28.60 -6.44
N TYR A 9 7.68 -28.92 -5.38
CA TYR A 9 8.06 -27.95 -4.35
C TYR A 9 9.12 -27.01 -4.92
N SER A 10 8.70 -26.02 -5.71
CA SER A 10 9.58 -24.91 -6.08
C SER A 10 9.69 -23.95 -4.88
N THR A 11 10.91 -23.56 -4.55
CA THR A 11 11.13 -22.40 -3.68
C THR A 11 10.60 -21.17 -4.42
N ALA A 12 9.69 -20.41 -3.82
CA ALA A 12 9.21 -19.17 -4.42
C ALA A 12 10.41 -18.27 -4.74
N ASP A 13 10.48 -17.77 -5.98
CA ASP A 13 11.42 -16.71 -6.34
C ASP A 13 11.18 -15.56 -5.36
N GLY A 14 12.19 -15.25 -4.53
CA GLY A 14 12.02 -14.40 -3.35
C GLY A 14 11.37 -13.05 -3.67
N ASN A 15 10.76 -12.42 -2.65
CA ASN A 15 10.04 -11.16 -2.82
C ASN A 15 10.89 -10.08 -3.51
N ASP A 16 10.32 -9.38 -4.50
CA ASP A 16 10.94 -8.21 -5.10
C ASP A 16 10.92 -7.06 -4.08
N TYR A 17 12.01 -6.96 -3.33
CA TYR A 17 12.17 -5.95 -2.29
C TYR A 17 12.13 -4.52 -2.82
N VAL A 18 12.59 -4.29 -4.05
CA VAL A 18 12.60 -2.94 -4.63
C VAL A 18 11.17 -2.49 -4.93
N ALA A 19 10.37 -3.35 -5.55
CA ALA A 19 8.95 -3.07 -5.79
C ALA A 19 8.15 -2.90 -4.48
N HIS A 20 8.48 -3.68 -3.46
CA HIS A 20 7.86 -3.58 -2.14
C HIS A 20 8.15 -2.22 -1.47
N GLU A 21 9.41 -1.79 -1.46
CA GLU A 21 9.83 -0.52 -0.87
C GLU A 21 9.18 0.68 -1.57
N GLN A 22 9.15 0.69 -2.91
CA GLN A 22 8.51 1.75 -3.68
C GLN A 22 7.02 1.89 -3.34
N THR A 23 6.32 0.76 -3.19
CA THR A 23 4.90 0.76 -2.81
C THR A 23 4.71 1.29 -1.39
N TYR A 24 5.57 0.88 -0.46
CA TYR A 24 5.54 1.37 0.92
C TYR A 24 5.75 2.88 0.98
N GLU A 25 6.76 3.42 0.30
CA GLU A 25 6.97 4.86 0.24
C GLU A 25 5.79 5.61 -0.38
N GLY A 26 5.20 5.05 -1.45
CA GLY A 26 4.00 5.59 -2.09
C GLY A 26 2.83 5.66 -1.12
N PHE A 27 2.60 4.59 -0.35
CA PHE A 27 1.58 4.54 0.70
C PHE A 27 1.82 5.61 1.76
N ILE A 28 3.06 5.76 2.28
CA ILE A 28 3.39 6.78 3.28
C ILE A 28 3.12 8.20 2.76
N LYS A 29 3.51 8.49 1.51
CA LYS A 29 3.24 9.79 0.87
C LYS A 29 1.73 10.04 0.76
N LEU A 30 0.96 9.04 0.30
CA LEU A 30 -0.49 9.13 0.18
C LEU A 30 -1.14 9.44 1.54
N VAL A 31 -0.80 8.69 2.58
CA VAL A 31 -1.37 8.89 3.93
C VAL A 31 -1.01 10.26 4.48
N LYS A 32 0.25 10.67 4.35
CA LYS A 32 0.73 11.97 4.86
C LYS A 32 -0.02 13.13 4.22
N TYR A 33 -0.08 13.17 2.89
CA TYR A 33 -0.74 14.27 2.18
C TYR A 33 -2.26 14.19 2.31
N GLY A 34 -2.85 12.99 2.24
CA GLY A 34 -4.28 12.80 2.43
C GLY A 34 -4.76 13.26 3.81
N THR A 35 -4.04 12.90 4.88
CA THR A 35 -4.36 13.33 6.24
C THR A 35 -4.22 14.84 6.39
N ALA A 36 -3.14 15.43 5.85
CA ALA A 36 -2.95 16.88 5.87
C ALA A 36 -4.06 17.63 5.12
N SER A 37 -4.51 17.13 3.98
CA SER A 37 -5.62 17.70 3.21
C SER A 37 -6.93 17.67 4.00
N VAL A 38 -7.27 16.54 4.63
CA VAL A 38 -8.48 16.43 5.47
C VAL A 38 -8.41 17.38 6.66
N ALA A 39 -7.28 17.43 7.36
CA ALA A 39 -7.08 18.35 8.49
C ALA A 39 -7.25 19.82 8.06
N LEU A 40 -6.70 20.20 6.91
CA LEU A 40 -6.84 21.54 6.35
C LEU A 40 -8.31 21.87 6.04
N ILE A 41 -9.05 20.94 5.43
CA ILE A 41 -10.49 21.14 5.17
C ILE A 41 -11.25 21.38 6.47
N VAL A 42 -11.01 20.56 7.50
CA VAL A 42 -11.68 20.70 8.80
C VAL A 42 -11.33 22.05 9.46
N ILE A 43 -10.07 22.49 9.39
CA ILE A 43 -9.65 23.80 9.92
C ILE A 43 -10.36 24.94 9.17
N LEU A 44 -10.43 24.88 7.84
CA LEU A 44 -11.14 25.90 7.05
C LEU A 44 -12.65 25.89 7.36
N MET A 45 -13.26 24.71 7.50
CA MET A 45 -14.65 24.61 7.95
C MET A 45 -14.85 25.25 9.33
N ALA A 46 -13.93 25.04 10.28
CA ALA A 46 -14.01 25.67 11.57
C ALA A 46 -13.94 27.20 11.46
N ILE A 47 -13.07 27.75 10.60
CA ILE A 47 -12.93 29.21 10.44
C ILE A 47 -14.15 29.85 9.73
N PHE A 48 -14.71 29.18 8.72
CA PHE A 48 -15.74 29.78 7.86
C PHE A 48 -17.18 29.43 8.25
N LEU A 49 -17.40 28.36 9.04
CA LEU A 49 -18.72 27.88 9.43
C LEU A 49 -19.02 28.07 10.93
N THR A 50 -18.12 28.72 11.69
CA THR A 50 -18.41 29.25 13.02
C THR A 50 -18.68 30.74 12.95
#